data_AF-A0A3D4PA09-F1
#
_entry.id   AF-A0A3D4PA09-F1
#
_cell.length_a   1.000
_cell.length_b   1.000
_cell.length_c   1.000
_cell.angle_alpha   90.00
_cell.angle_beta   90.00
_cell.angle_gamma   90.00
#
_symmetry.space_group_name_H-M   'P 1'
#
loop_
_entity.id
_entity.type
_entity.pdbx_description
1 polymer ?
#
loop_
_entity_poly.entity_id
_entity_poly.type
_entity_poly.pdbx_seq_one_letter_code
_entity_poly.pdbx_strand_id
1 'polypeptide(L)'
;MYFAGLPGLFAATVIYFILKMLLQRRAKSFQKAGIKLMTEERYREAAAMFEAGYRYFSERRWTDRYRAISMLDYSGMDWREIMLANMATNLAMAGDRERAIELYQHCLELYPESRLAKPALRFLTAGADG
;
A
#
# COMPACT_ATOMS: atom_id res chain seq x y z
N MET A 1 -45.55 -3.23 -16.77
CA MET A 1 -44.37 -2.35 -16.59
C MET A 1 -43.31 -3.18 -15.87
N TYR A 2 -42.34 -3.71 -16.61
CA TYR A 2 -41.45 -4.77 -16.13
C TYR A 2 -40.40 -4.21 -15.16
N PHE A 3 -40.54 -4.55 -13.89
CA PHE A 3 -39.49 -4.46 -12.86
C PHE A 3 -38.45 -5.60 -12.99
N ALA A 4 -38.30 -6.21 -14.17
CA ALA A 4 -37.45 -7.39 -14.36
C ALA A 4 -35.94 -7.11 -14.24
N GLY A 5 -35.50 -5.85 -14.36
CA GLY A 5 -34.09 -5.46 -14.19
C GLY A 5 -33.70 -5.04 -12.76
N LEU A 6 -34.68 -4.71 -11.91
CA LEU A 6 -34.43 -4.13 -10.58
C LEU A 6 -33.78 -5.11 -9.59
N PRO A 7 -34.16 -6.41 -9.56
CA PRO A 7 -33.49 -7.41 -8.74
C PRO A 7 -32.03 -7.65 -9.16
N GLY A 8 -31.77 -7.63 -10.46
CA GLY A 8 -30.42 -7.80 -11.01
C GLY A 8 -29.49 -6.64 -10.67
N LEU A 9 -29.99 -5.40 -10.79
CA LEU A 9 -29.25 -4.20 -10.39
C LEU A 9 -28.93 -4.21 -8.89
N PHE A 10 -29.90 -4.60 -8.06
CA PHE A 10 -29.69 -4.71 -6.62
C PHE A 10 -28.65 -5.78 -6.27
N ALA A 11 -28.75 -6.97 -6.86
CA ALA A 11 -27.77 -8.03 -6.67
C ALA A 11 -26.35 -7.61 -7.10
N ALA A 12 -26.21 -6.96 -8.26
CA ALA A 12 -24.92 -6.46 -8.75
C ALA A 12 -24.33 -5.41 -7.81
N THR A 13 -25.18 -4.51 -7.27
CA THR A 13 -24.76 -3.49 -6.31
C THR A 13 -24.26 -4.12 -5.01
N VAL A 14 -25.00 -5.10 -4.47
CA VAL A 14 -24.59 -5.84 -3.26
C VAL A 14 -23.25 -6.58 -3.49
N ILE A 15 -23.09 -7.27 -4.62
CA ILE A 15 -21.85 -7.96 -4.97
C ILE A 15 -20.68 -6.97 -5.03
N TYR A 16 -20.87 -5.82 -5.68
CA TYR A 16 -19.86 -4.77 -5.75
C TYR A 16 -19.45 -4.26 -4.36
N PHE A 17 -20.41 -3.97 -3.47
CA PHE A 17 -20.09 -3.52 -2.11
C PHE A 17 -19.37 -4.59 -1.28
N ILE A 18 -19.73 -5.87 -1.44
CA ILE A 18 -19.03 -6.98 -0.79
C ILE A 18 -17.58 -7.05 -1.29
N LEU A 19 -17.34 -7.01 -2.59
CA LEU A 19 -16.00 -7.02 -3.18
C LEU A 19 -15.16 -5.84 -2.68
N LYS A 20 -15.72 -4.63 -2.72
CA LYS A 20 -15.11 -3.41 -2.16
C LYS A 20 -14.73 -3.62 -0.69
N MET A 21 -15.66 -4.12 0.13
CA MET A 21 -15.44 -4.32 1.56
C MET A 21 -14.30 -5.32 1.81
N LEU A 22 -14.25 -6.43 1.06
CA LEU A 22 -13.20 -7.43 1.19
C LEU A 22 -11.82 -6.88 0.82
N LEU A 23 -11.72 -6.13 -0.28
CA LEU A 23 -10.49 -5.50 -0.73
C LEU A 23 -9.97 -4.47 0.28
N GLN A 24 -10.84 -3.57 0.76
CA GLN A 24 -10.47 -2.56 1.76
C GLN A 24 -10.09 -3.17 3.11
N ARG A 25 -10.76 -4.26 3.52
CA ARG A 25 -10.42 -4.98 4.76
C ARG A 25 -9.01 -5.56 4.68
N ARG A 26 -8.63 -6.18 3.56
CA ARG A 26 -7.29 -6.73 3.38
C ARG A 26 -6.22 -5.65 3.38
N ALA A 27 -6.42 -4.55 2.65
CA ALA A 27 -5.49 -3.41 2.66
C ALA A 27 -5.22 -2.87 4.07
N LYS A 28 -6.31 -2.57 4.79
CA LYS A 28 -6.25 -2.08 6.17
C LYS A 28 -5.65 -3.12 7.12
N SER A 29 -5.83 -4.40 6.85
CA SER A 29 -5.22 -5.46 7.66
C SER A 29 -3.70 -5.43 7.60
N PHE A 30 -3.11 -5.35 6.40
CA PHE A 30 -1.65 -5.25 6.25
C PHE A 30 -1.11 -3.99 6.93
N GLN A 31 -1.75 -2.85 6.68
CA GLN A 31 -1.33 -1.58 7.27
C GLN A 31 -1.43 -1.59 8.80
N LYS A 32 -2.52 -2.08 9.38
CA LYS A 32 -2.68 -2.19 10.84
C LYS A 32 -1.65 -3.14 11.45
N ALA A 33 -1.40 -4.29 10.81
CA ALA A 33 -0.40 -5.24 11.29
C ALA A 33 1.01 -4.65 11.24
N GLY A 34 1.37 -4.00 10.13
CA GLY A 34 2.66 -3.32 9.98
C GLY A 34 2.85 -2.20 11.01
N ILE A 35 1.85 -1.32 11.19
CA ILE A 35 1.89 -0.25 12.20
C ILE A 35 2.03 -0.84 13.62
N LYS A 36 1.30 -1.90 13.93
CA LYS A 36 1.42 -2.57 15.23
C LYS A 36 2.85 -3.08 15.47
N LEU A 37 3.46 -3.72 14.47
CA LEU A 37 4.85 -4.20 14.59
C LEU A 37 5.85 -3.04 14.69
N MET A 38 5.60 -1.92 14.00
CA MET A 38 6.39 -0.69 14.15
C MET A 38 6.31 -0.15 15.58
N THR A 39 5.12 -0.12 16.19
CA THR A 39 4.96 0.32 17.59
C THR A 39 5.61 -0.62 18.60
N GLU A 40 5.83 -1.88 18.22
CA GLU A 40 6.57 -2.88 19.02
C GLU A 40 8.08 -2.88 18.70
N GLU A 41 8.56 -1.95 17.84
CA GLU A 41 9.95 -1.87 17.36
C GLU A 41 10.46 -3.14 16.62
N ARG A 42 9.53 -3.98 16.16
CA ARG A 42 9.81 -5.22 15.43
C ARG A 42 9.94 -4.92 13.94
N TYR A 43 10.90 -4.07 13.60
CA TYR A 43 11.02 -3.47 12.27
C TYR A 43 11.22 -4.49 11.14
N ARG A 44 12.03 -5.54 11.35
CA ARG A 44 12.21 -6.61 10.33
C ARG A 44 10.91 -7.34 10.02
N GLU A 45 10.09 -7.59 11.04
CA GLU A 45 8.80 -8.25 10.87
C GLU A 45 7.77 -7.30 10.23
N ALA A 46 7.79 -6.03 10.60
CA ALA A 46 6.99 -5.01 9.94
C ALA A 46 7.33 -4.92 8.44
N ALA A 47 8.62 -4.93 8.07
CA ALA A 47 9.06 -4.95 6.68
C ALA A 47 8.51 -6.17 5.93
N ALA A 48 8.56 -7.37 6.51
CA ALA A 48 7.99 -8.57 5.92
C ALA A 48 6.46 -8.49 5.73
N MET A 49 5.73 -7.85 6.66
CA MET A 49 4.29 -7.61 6.51
C MET A 49 3.98 -6.64 5.37
N PHE A 50 4.77 -5.58 5.22
CA PHE A 50 4.62 -4.63 4.12
C PHE A 50 4.99 -5.25 2.77
N GLU A 51 6.02 -6.11 2.73
CA GLU A 51 6.38 -6.89 1.54
C GLU A 51 5.24 -7.82 1.11
N ALA A 52 4.63 -8.54 2.06
CA ALA A 52 3.47 -9.39 1.78
C ALA A 52 2.28 -8.58 1.24
N GLY A 53 2.04 -7.38 1.79
CA GLY A 53 1.05 -6.44 1.27
C GLY A 53 1.37 -5.97 -0.15
N TYR A 54 2.62 -5.57 -0.40
CA TYR A 54 3.08 -5.14 -1.73
C TYR A 54 2.87 -6.24 -2.77
N ARG A 55 3.23 -7.49 -2.46
CA ARG A 55 3.02 -8.63 -3.36
C ARG A 55 1.54 -8.87 -3.65
N TYR A 56 0.70 -8.84 -2.61
CA TYR A 56 -0.75 -9.02 -2.76
C TYR A 56 -1.38 -8.02 -3.75
N PHE A 57 -0.99 -6.75 -3.66
CA PHE A 57 -1.47 -5.69 -4.56
C PHE A 57 -0.79 -5.71 -5.93
N SER A 58 0.46 -6.17 -6.01
CA SER A 58 1.17 -6.33 -7.28
C SER A 58 0.54 -7.42 -8.16
N GLU A 59 0.14 -8.55 -7.57
CA GLU A 59 -0.63 -9.60 -8.25
C GLU A 59 -2.02 -9.11 -8.71
N ARG A 60 -2.54 -8.05 -8.08
CA ARG A 60 -3.88 -7.49 -8.30
C ARG A 60 -3.82 -6.06 -8.80
N ARG A 61 -2.90 -5.78 -9.73
CA ARG A 61 -2.63 -4.41 -10.22
C ARG A 61 -3.88 -3.64 -10.71
N TRP A 62 -4.90 -4.35 -11.18
CA TRP A 62 -6.18 -3.76 -11.59
C TRP A 62 -6.94 -3.11 -10.41
N THR A 63 -6.77 -3.61 -9.18
CA THR A 63 -7.51 -3.08 -8.01
C THR A 63 -7.03 -1.68 -7.65
N ASP A 64 -5.73 -1.40 -7.79
CA ASP A 64 -5.20 -0.04 -7.60
C ASP A 64 -5.48 0.86 -8.80
N ARG A 65 -5.32 0.35 -10.03
CA ARG A 65 -5.57 1.13 -11.25
C ARG A 65 -6.99 1.70 -11.28
N TYR A 66 -7.97 0.92 -10.84
CA TYR A 66 -9.37 1.34 -10.82
C TYR A 66 -9.84 1.72 -9.41
N ARG A 67 -8.95 2.09 -8.48
CA ARG A 67 -9.29 2.35 -7.06
C ARG A 67 -10.40 3.38 -6.85
N ALA A 68 -10.44 4.43 -7.68
CA ALA A 68 -11.53 5.41 -7.64
C ALA A 68 -12.90 4.75 -7.86
N ILE A 69 -12.96 3.70 -8.67
CA ILE A 69 -14.18 2.96 -9.00
C ILE A 69 -14.33 1.69 -8.14
N SER A 70 -13.25 1.00 -7.78
CA SER A 70 -13.29 -0.27 -7.04
C SER A 70 -13.38 -0.07 -5.52
N MET A 71 -12.85 1.05 -5.01
CA MET A 71 -12.81 1.37 -3.58
C MET A 71 -13.53 2.68 -3.23
N LEU A 72 -13.98 3.47 -4.21
CA LEU A 72 -14.51 4.84 -3.99
C LEU A 72 -13.56 5.68 -3.13
N ASP A 73 -12.27 5.49 -3.38
CA ASP A 73 -11.20 6.11 -2.64
C ASP A 73 -10.32 6.86 -3.64
N TYR A 74 -10.32 8.18 -3.48
CA TYR A 74 -9.50 9.11 -4.26
C TYR A 74 -8.26 9.54 -3.48
N SER A 75 -7.80 8.76 -2.49
CA SER A 75 -6.48 9.03 -1.93
C SER A 75 -5.47 8.95 -3.09
N GLY A 76 -4.73 10.03 -3.34
CA GLY A 76 -3.79 10.12 -4.46
C GLY A 76 -2.54 9.22 -4.33
N MET A 77 -2.56 8.21 -3.46
CA MET A 77 -1.44 7.34 -3.14
C MET A 77 -1.84 5.87 -3.30
N ASP A 78 -1.12 5.14 -4.14
CA ASP A 78 -1.35 3.73 -4.48
C ASP A 78 -1.04 2.83 -3.26
N TRP A 79 -1.77 1.74 -3.05
CA TRP A 79 -1.47 0.86 -1.91
C TRP A 79 -0.07 0.28 -2.01
N ARG A 80 0.40 -0.05 -3.21
CA ARG A 80 1.76 -0.52 -3.44
C ARG A 80 2.79 0.54 -3.10
N GLU A 81 2.53 1.80 -3.42
CA GLU A 81 3.39 2.93 -3.01
C GLU A 81 3.50 2.99 -1.48
N ILE A 82 2.36 2.90 -0.78
CA ILE A 82 2.32 2.89 0.69
C ILE A 82 3.07 1.69 1.26
N MET A 83 2.85 0.49 0.72
CA MET A 83 3.50 -0.73 1.20
C MET A 83 5.02 -0.69 0.96
N LEU A 84 5.44 -0.30 -0.25
CA LEU A 84 6.84 -0.23 -0.64
C LEU A 84 7.61 0.82 0.16
N ALA A 85 7.05 2.02 0.32
CA ALA A 85 7.67 3.07 1.12
C ALA A 85 7.78 2.66 2.61
N ASN A 86 6.75 2.04 3.18
CA ASN A 86 6.81 1.59 4.57
C ASN A 86 7.74 0.39 4.79
N MET A 87 7.87 -0.50 3.80
CA MET A 87 8.88 -1.56 3.82
C MET A 87 10.29 -0.96 3.92
N ALA A 88 10.59 0.04 3.07
CA ALA A 88 11.86 0.74 3.10
C ALA A 88 12.10 1.46 4.45
N THR A 89 11.08 2.15 4.99
CA THR A 89 11.17 2.79 6.31
C THR A 89 11.57 1.80 7.40
N ASN A 90 10.94 0.62 7.40
CA ASN A 90 11.19 -0.40 8.41
C ASN A 90 12.58 -1.05 8.24
N LEU A 91 13.07 -1.21 7.02
CA LEU A 91 14.45 -1.66 6.80
C LEU A 91 15.47 -0.64 7.32
N ALA A 92 15.22 0.65 7.09
CA ALA A 92 16.05 1.72 7.64
C ALA A 92 16.07 1.70 9.18
N MET A 93 14.90 1.57 9.81
CA MET A 93 14.79 1.46 11.28
C MET A 93 15.41 0.17 11.84
N ALA A 94 15.48 -0.90 11.03
CA ALA A 94 16.18 -2.13 11.37
C ALA A 94 17.72 -2.06 11.17
N GLY A 95 18.24 -0.91 10.75
CA GLY A 95 19.66 -0.67 10.49
C GLY A 95 20.13 -1.06 9.08
N ASP A 96 19.24 -1.56 8.22
CA ASP A 96 19.55 -1.95 6.84
C ASP A 96 19.34 -0.75 5.88
N ARG A 97 20.25 0.23 6.02
CA ARG A 97 20.16 1.51 5.31
C ARG A 97 20.32 1.37 3.81
N GLU A 98 21.26 0.54 3.35
CA GLU A 98 21.55 0.33 1.94
C GLU A 98 20.31 -0.19 1.21
N ARG A 99 19.69 -1.25 1.73
CA ARG A 99 18.49 -1.82 1.14
C ARG A 99 17.28 -0.89 1.24
N ALA A 100 17.18 -0.08 2.28
CA ALA A 100 16.15 0.95 2.37
C ALA A 100 16.28 2.00 1.26
N ILE A 101 17.51 2.45 0.97
CA ILE A 101 17.79 3.40 -0.12
C ILE A 101 17.38 2.80 -1.47
N GLU A 102 17.79 1.57 -1.76
CA GLU A 102 17.41 0.86 -3.00
C GLU A 102 15.89 0.79 -3.17
N LEU A 103 15.16 0.44 -2.10
CA LEU A 103 13.70 0.35 -2.14
C LEU A 103 13.03 1.71 -2.30
N TYR A 104 13.56 2.78 -1.69
CA TYR A 104 13.03 4.12 -1.91
C TYR A 104 13.30 4.60 -3.34
N GLN A 105 14.47 4.31 -3.91
CA GLN A 105 14.76 4.60 -5.31
C GLN A 105 13.78 3.86 -6.22
N HIS A 106 13.59 2.55 -6.01
CA HIS A 106 12.61 1.77 -6.74
C HIS A 106 11.18 2.31 -6.58
N CYS A 107 10.82 2.78 -5.38
CA CYS A 107 9.53 3.42 -5.15
C CYS A 107 9.38 4.70 -5.98
N LEU A 108 10.43 5.52 -6.12
CA LEU A 108 10.40 6.73 -6.93
C LEU A 108 10.43 6.47 -8.44
N GLU A 109 11.00 5.35 -8.89
CA GLU A 109 10.88 4.91 -10.29
C GLU A 109 9.42 4.61 -10.65
N LEU A 110 8.70 3.94 -9.73
CA LEU A 110 7.30 3.57 -9.93
C LEU A 110 6.33 4.71 -9.62
N TYR A 111 6.69 5.57 -8.67
CA TYR A 111 5.88 6.65 -8.12
C TYR A 111 6.73 7.93 -7.99
N PRO A 112 7.03 8.62 -9.11
CA PRO A 112 7.92 9.77 -9.12
C PRO A 112 7.49 10.91 -8.22
N GLU A 113 6.20 11.01 -7.88
CA GLU A 113 5.64 12.02 -6.98
C GLU A 113 5.38 11.52 -5.55
N SER A 114 6.00 10.41 -5.15
CA SER A 114 5.75 9.83 -3.84
C SER A 114 6.14 10.77 -2.71
N ARG A 115 5.11 11.15 -1.92
CA ARG A 115 5.27 12.01 -0.74
C ARG A 115 5.90 11.30 0.45
N LEU A 116 6.01 9.96 0.38
CA LEU A 116 6.68 9.14 1.39
C LEU A 116 8.14 8.91 1.03
N ALA A 117 8.43 8.51 -0.22
CA ALA A 117 9.78 8.12 -0.61
C ALA A 117 10.74 9.30 -0.80
N LYS A 118 10.29 10.43 -1.41
CA LYS A 118 11.14 11.61 -1.65
C LYS A 118 11.83 12.14 -0.37
N PRO A 119 11.09 12.47 0.71
CA PRO A 119 11.72 13.01 1.92
C PRO A 119 12.57 11.97 2.64
N ALA A 120 12.13 10.71 2.69
CA ALA A 120 12.85 9.65 3.39
C ALA A 120 14.20 9.34 2.73
N LEU A 121 14.23 9.25 1.40
CA LEU A 121 15.47 9.04 0.65
C LEU A 121 16.46 10.19 0.89
N ARG A 122 15.99 11.45 0.82
CA ARG A 122 16.85 12.61 1.10
C ARG A 122 17.47 12.57 2.49
N PHE A 123 16.70 12.18 3.50
CA PHE A 123 17.20 12.04 4.87
C PHE A 123 18.27 10.94 4.97
N LEU A 124 18.00 9.78 4.35
CA LEU A 124 18.93 8.65 4.32
C LEU A 124 20.14 8.83 3.38
N THR A 125 20.20 9.84 2.54
CA THR A 125 21.41 10.16 1.77
C THR A 125 22.18 11.30 2.43
N ALA A 126 21.50 12.30 2.97
CA ALA A 126 22.15 13.45 3.63
C ALA A 126 22.96 13.06 4.88
N GLY A 127 22.51 12.05 5.65
CA GLY A 127 23.27 11.54 6.79
C GLY A 127 24.39 10.57 6.44
N ALA A 128 24.83 10.46 5.17
CA ALA A 128 25.97 9.64 4.75
C ALA A 128 27.25 10.47 4.57
N ASP A 129 27.09 11.80 4.49
CA ASP A 129 28.15 12.76 4.18
C ASP A 129 28.74 13.43 5.45
N GLY A 130 28.48 12.89 6.64
CA GLY A 130 28.98 13.39 7.93
C GLY A 130 29.45 12.27 8.84
#